data_AF-A0A0A9BDK8-F1
#
_entry.id   AF-A0A0A9BDK8-F1
#
_cell.length_a   1.000
_cell.length_b   1.000
_cell.length_c   1.000
_cell.angle_alpha   90.00
_cell.angle_beta   90.00
_cell.angle_gamma   90.00
#
_symmetry.space_group_name_H-M   'P 1'
#
loop_
_entity.id
_entity.type
_entity.pdbx_description
1 polymer ?
#
loop_
_entity_poly.entity_id
_entity_poly.type
_entity_poly.pdbx_seq_one_letter_code
_entity_poly.pdbx_strand_id
1 'polypeptide(L)'
;MDPKRHFKRAGKSKALPKYFQVGTVIEPATEFFSSRLTKKERKTTLVDELLSDPSLTSYRKRKIREIQESRTPGGNQKWKNKGNKTFKRAKDRRK
;
A
#
# COMPACT_ATOMS: atom_id res chain seq x y z
N MET A 1 7.42 3.90 -1.33
CA MET A 1 7.45 2.96 -2.48
C MET A 1 6.72 3.62 -3.63
N ASP A 2 7.50 4.30 -4.47
CA ASP A 2 7.01 5.21 -5.49
C ASP A 2 6.77 4.48 -6.81
N PRO A 3 5.59 4.58 -7.44
CA PRO A 3 5.33 4.02 -8.76
C PRO A 3 6.25 4.51 -9.86
N LYS A 4 6.90 5.67 -9.65
CA LYS A 4 7.79 6.29 -10.63
C LYS A 4 9.25 5.84 -10.47
N ARG A 5 9.60 5.20 -9.35
CA ARG A 5 10.98 4.83 -9.03
C ARG A 5 11.19 3.33 -9.14
N HIS A 6 11.80 2.91 -10.24
CA HIS A 6 12.15 1.52 -10.51
C HIS A 6 13.61 1.24 -10.11
N PHE A 7 13.81 0.30 -9.18
CA PHE A 7 15.14 -0.12 -8.74
C PHE A 7 15.61 -1.38 -9.48
N LYS A 8 16.93 -1.59 -9.53
CA LYS A 8 17.50 -2.85 -10.02
C LYS A 8 16.95 -4.01 -9.20
N ARG A 9 16.49 -5.06 -9.88
CA ARG A 9 15.99 -6.26 -9.24
C ARG A 9 17.15 -6.95 -8.53
N ALA A 10 17.19 -6.87 -7.19
CA ALA A 10 18.05 -7.73 -6.40
C ALA A 10 17.61 -9.20 -6.62
N GLY A 11 18.58 -10.13 -6.65
CA GLY A 11 18.35 -11.55 -6.94
C GLY A 11 17.32 -12.21 -6.00
N LYS A 12 16.93 -13.45 -6.30
CA LYS A 12 15.85 -14.18 -5.61
C LYS A 12 16.08 -14.44 -4.12
N SER A 13 17.26 -14.17 -3.57
CA SER A 13 17.55 -14.27 -2.15
C SER A 13 16.92 -13.10 -1.39
N LYS A 14 15.65 -13.26 -1.02
CA LYS A 14 14.96 -12.39 -0.04
C LYS A 14 15.49 -12.56 1.40
N ALA A 15 16.51 -13.40 1.59
CA ALA A 15 17.13 -13.59 2.90
C ALA A 15 17.86 -12.31 3.30
N LEU A 16 17.61 -11.85 4.52
CA LEU A 16 18.36 -10.76 5.12
C LEU A 16 19.84 -11.16 5.18
N PRO A 17 20.78 -10.24 4.88
CA PRO A 17 22.20 -10.54 5.04
C PRO A 17 22.50 -10.90 6.50
N LYS A 18 23.45 -11.82 6.71
CA LYS A 18 23.86 -12.28 8.06
C LYS A 18 24.27 -11.13 8.97
N TYR A 19 24.86 -10.10 8.40
CA TYR A 19 25.29 -8.89 9.09
C TYR A 19 24.65 -7.69 8.42
N PHE A 20 23.97 -6.86 9.20
CA PHE A 20 23.43 -5.57 8.76
C PHE A 20 23.54 -4.56 9.90
N GLN A 21 23.64 -3.29 9.54
CA GLN A 21 23.62 -2.18 10.49
C GLN A 21 22.58 -1.17 10.03
N VAL A 22 21.83 -0.62 10.98
CA VAL A 22 20.91 0.48 10.75
C VAL A 22 21.60 1.76 11.23
N GLY A 23 21.66 2.76 10.36
CA GLY A 23 22.27 4.04 10.66
C GLY A 23 21.46 5.19 10.07
N THR A 24 21.67 6.38 10.59
CA THR A 24 21.06 7.61 10.09
C THR A 24 22.07 8.40 9.26
N VAL A 25 21.59 9.07 8.21
CA VAL A 25 22.45 9.91 7.38
C VAL A 25 22.72 11.23 8.10
N ILE A 26 23.99 11.61 8.21
CA ILE A 26 24.41 12.92 8.73
C ILE A 26 24.58 13.85 7.53
N GLU A 27 23.74 14.86 7.45
CA GLU A 27 23.75 15.84 6.36
C GLU A 27 24.94 16.82 6.51
N PRO A 28 25.61 17.18 5.42
CA PRO A 28 26.73 18.14 5.45
C PRO A 28 26.26 19.56 5.77
N ALA A 29 27.18 20.41 6.23
CA ALA A 29 26.88 21.81 6.57
C ALA A 29 26.58 22.71 5.35
N THR A 30 26.96 22.27 4.15
CA THR A 30 26.86 23.04 2.90
C THR A 30 25.46 23.05 2.29
N GLU A 31 24.62 22.06 2.58
CA GLU A 31 23.28 21.93 1.99
C GLU A 31 22.19 22.05 3.06
N PHE A 32 21.70 23.27 3.28
CA PHE A 32 20.72 23.54 4.34
C PHE A 32 19.26 23.44 3.87
N PHE A 33 18.95 23.80 2.62
CA PHE A 33 17.57 24.01 2.18
C PHE A 33 17.00 22.90 1.28
N SER A 34 17.84 22.13 0.60
CA SER A 34 17.39 21.16 -0.42
C SER A 34 17.33 19.72 0.09
N SER A 35 18.36 19.27 0.79
CA SER A 35 18.52 17.86 1.19
C SER A 35 18.22 17.59 2.66
N ARG A 36 18.10 18.66 3.47
CA ARG A 36 17.91 18.56 4.92
C ARG A 36 16.44 18.42 5.32
N LEU A 37 16.17 17.37 6.11
CA LEU A 37 14.85 17.18 6.72
C LEU A 37 14.71 17.99 8.01
N THR A 38 13.53 18.56 8.27
CA THR A 38 13.24 19.23 9.53
C THR A 38 13.11 18.24 10.69
N LYS A 39 13.24 18.71 11.93
CA LYS A 39 13.11 17.87 13.14
C LYS A 39 11.77 17.11 13.21
N LYS A 40 10.70 17.64 12.62
CA LYS A 40 9.36 17.02 12.64
C LYS A 40 9.25 15.88 11.62
N GLU A 41 9.94 16.01 10.50
CA GLU A 41 9.94 15.05 9.40
C GLU A 41 10.87 13.86 9.68
N ARG A 42 11.96 14.08 10.44
CA ARG A 42 12.86 13.01 10.90
C ARG A 42 12.11 12.06 11.83
N LYS A 43 12.03 10.78 11.46
CA LYS A 43 11.44 9.72 12.31
C LYS A 43 12.49 8.72 12.76
N THR A 44 12.10 7.85 13.68
CA THR A 44 12.97 6.80 14.24
C THR A 44 13.13 5.61 13.30
N THR A 45 12.12 5.32 12.49
CA THR A 45 12.10 4.18 11.57
C THR A 45 11.76 4.60 10.15
N LEU A 46 12.34 3.88 9.18
CA LEU A 46 12.02 4.05 7.76
C LEU A 46 10.52 3.86 7.46
N VAL A 47 9.85 3.02 8.25
CA VAL A 47 8.42 2.75 8.08
C VAL A 47 7.58 3.96 8.51
N ASP A 48 7.96 4.61 9.61
CA ASP A 48 7.26 5.81 10.08
C ASP A 48 7.43 6.98 9.12
N GLU A 49 8.61 7.14 8.52
CA GLU A 49 8.83 8.11 7.45
C GLU A 49 7.88 7.84 6.28
N LEU A 50 7.81 6.58 5.84
CA LEU A 50 6.93 6.16 4.75
C LEU A 50 5.44 6.40 5.04
N LEU A 51 5.01 6.19 6.28
CA LEU A 51 3.62 6.40 6.70
C LEU A 51 3.27 7.88 6.84
N SER A 52 4.25 8.74 7.11
CA SER A 52 4.04 10.18 7.21
C SER A 52 3.78 10.85 5.86
N ASP A 53 4.15 10.20 4.74
CA ASP A 53 3.92 10.72 3.39
C ASP A 53 2.45 10.53 2.94
N PRO A 54 1.68 11.62 2.73
CA PRO A 54 0.29 11.54 2.32
C PRO A 54 0.12 11.04 0.88
N SER A 55 1.08 11.36 0.00
CA SER A 55 1.02 10.98 -1.42
C SER A 55 1.09 9.46 -1.58
N LEU A 56 2.00 8.82 -0.84
CA LEU A 56 2.16 7.37 -0.81
C LEU A 56 0.96 6.68 -0.18
N THR A 57 0.36 7.28 0.85
CA THR A 57 -0.84 6.76 1.49
C THR A 57 -2.02 6.72 0.52
N SER A 58 -2.26 7.79 -0.25
CA SER A 58 -3.33 7.85 -1.24
C SER A 58 -3.18 6.78 -2.34
N TYR A 59 -1.96 6.66 -2.90
CA TYR A 59 -1.65 5.68 -3.92
C TYR A 59 -1.82 4.25 -3.41
N ARG A 60 -1.28 3.97 -2.21
CA ARG A 60 -1.36 2.66 -1.57
C ARG A 60 -2.81 2.25 -1.34
N LYS A 61 -3.65 3.14 -0.79
CA LYS A 61 -5.08 2.86 -0.57
C LYS A 61 -5.79 2.51 -1.87
N ARG A 62 -5.60 3.33 -2.91
CA ARG A 62 -6.18 3.09 -4.24
C ARG A 62 -5.75 1.75 -4.82
N LYS A 63 -4.45 1.46 -4.81
CA LYS A 63 -3.93 0.24 -5.45
C LYS A 63 -4.28 -1.03 -4.69
N ILE A 64 -4.31 -0.97 -3.36
CA ILE A 64 -4.77 -2.09 -2.53
C ILE A 64 -6.22 -2.43 -2.85
N ARG A 65 -7.10 -1.42 -2.96
CA ARG A 65 -8.50 -1.63 -3.32
C ARG A 65 -8.65 -2.31 -4.70
N GLU A 66 -7.94 -1.81 -5.71
CA GLU A 66 -7.95 -2.41 -7.05
C GLU A 66 -7.45 -3.88 -7.03
N ILE A 67 -6.43 -4.17 -6.23
CA ILE A 67 -5.91 -5.53 -6.05
C ILE A 67 -6.94 -6.41 -5.34
N GLN A 68 -7.62 -5.90 -4.31
CA GLN A 68 -8.67 -6.63 -3.62
C GLN A 68 -9.85 -6.93 -4.55
N GLU A 69 -10.31 -5.94 -5.33
CA GLU A 69 -11.40 -6.11 -6.30
C GLU A 69 -11.04 -7.15 -7.37
N SER A 70 -9.81 -7.10 -7.90
CA SER A 70 -9.34 -8.08 -8.92
C SER A 70 -9.09 -9.48 -8.35
N ARG A 71 -8.64 -9.60 -7.09
CA ARG A 71 -8.38 -10.90 -6.44
C ARG A 71 -9.61 -11.51 -5.79
N THR A 72 -10.69 -10.74 -5.59
CA THR A 72 -11.90 -11.27 -4.98
C THR A 72 -12.56 -12.26 -5.94
N PRO A 73 -12.64 -13.56 -5.60
CA PRO A 73 -13.25 -14.54 -6.48
C PRO A 73 -14.75 -14.24 -6.61
N GLY A 74 -15.24 -14.14 -7.85
CA GLY A 74 -16.63 -13.78 -8.15
C GLY A 74 -17.68 -14.83 -7.76
N GLY A 75 -17.30 -15.92 -7.08
CA GLY A 75 -18.14 -17.10 -6.88
C GLY A 75 -19.29 -16.89 -5.88
N ASN A 76 -19.01 -16.43 -4.66
CA ASN A 76 -20.00 -16.53 -3.59
C ASN A 76 -20.92 -15.30 -3.45
N GLN A 77 -20.41 -14.06 -3.57
CA GLN A 77 -21.28 -12.88 -3.45
C GLN A 77 -22.19 -12.68 -4.67
N LYS A 78 -21.69 -12.95 -5.89
CA LYS A 78 -22.49 -12.84 -7.12
C LYS A 78 -23.68 -13.80 -7.12
N TRP A 79 -23.47 -15.03 -6.63
CA TRP A 79 -24.53 -16.03 -6.43
C TRP A 79 -25.54 -15.59 -5.36
N LYS A 80 -25.08 -15.16 -4.18
CA LYS A 80 -25.95 -14.74 -3.06
C LYS A 80 -26.82 -13.51 -3.42
N ASN A 81 -26.27 -12.57 -4.20
CA ASN A 81 -27.02 -11.42 -4.69
C ASN A 81 -28.11 -11.80 -5.71
N LYS A 82 -27.96 -12.91 -6.43
CA LYS A 82 -28.99 -13.45 -7.33
C LYS A 82 -30.15 -14.05 -6.54
N GLY A 83 -29.86 -14.81 -5.48
CA GLY A 83 -30.84 -15.43 -4.59
C GLY A 83 -31.86 -14.44 -4.00
N ASN A 84 -31.39 -13.32 -3.45
CA ASN A 84 -32.28 -12.31 -2.86
C ASN A 84 -33.17 -11.60 -3.89
N LYS A 85 -32.67 -11.38 -5.12
CA LYS A 85 -33.48 -10.83 -6.22
C LYS A 85 -34.54 -11.83 -6.71
N THR A 86 -34.21 -13.12 -6.76
CA THR A 86 -35.17 -14.17 -7.11
C THR A 86 -36.25 -14.35 -6.04
N PHE A 87 -35.92 -14.24 -4.75
CA PHE A 87 -36.92 -14.31 -3.66
C PHE A 87 -37.91 -13.14 -3.68
N LYS A 88 -37.46 -11.91 -4.00
CA LYS A 88 -38.38 -10.76 -4.17
C LYS A 88 -39.34 -10.98 -5.35
N ARG A 89 -38.82 -11.40 -6.52
CA ARG A 89 -39.63 -11.72 -7.70
C ARG A 89 -40.66 -12.82 -7.47
N ALA A 90 -40.32 -13.83 -6.66
CA ALA A 90 -41.24 -14.92 -6.33
C ALA A 90 -42.36 -14.51 -5.38
N LYS A 91 -42.12 -13.55 -4.47
CA LYS A 91 -43.16 -13.00 -3.59
C LYS A 91 -44.15 -12.12 -4.35
N ASP A 92 -43.67 -11.28 -5.27
CA ASP A 92 -44.53 -10.41 -6.07
C ASP A 92 -45.45 -11.19 -7.04
N ARG A 93 -45.09 -12.42 -7.41
CA ARG A 93 -45.93 -13.33 -8.23
C ARG A 93 -46.97 -14.12 -7.44
N ARG A 94 -46.92 -14.12 -6.10
CA ARG A 94 -47.86 -14.86 -5.24
C ARG A 94 -49.00 -13.99 -4.69
N LYS A 95 -49.10 -12.75 -5.13
CA LYS A 95 -50.17 -11.81 -4.79
C LYS A 95 -51.08 -11.64 -6.01
#